data_AF-A0A520AZD0-F1
#
_entry.id   AF-A0A520AZD0-F1
#
_cell.length_a   1.000
_cell.length_b   1.000
_cell.length_c   1.000
_cell.angle_alpha   90.00
_cell.angle_beta   90.00
_cell.angle_gamma   90.00
#
_symmetry.space_group_name_H-M   'P 1'
#
loop_
_entity.id
_entity.type
_entity.pdbx_description
1 polymer ?
#
loop_
_entity_poly.entity_id
_entity_poly.type
_entity_poly.pdbx_seq_one_letter_code
_entity_poly.pdbx_strand_id
1 'polypeptide(L)'
;GAVSRGVCKTDEAGNLTEIVERTKVYKKDGTIVYEEDGNETPLDFDTPVSMNFWGFTPAVFKITEDLFKTFAIENKDKPKAEFFIPLIGEHLVNTEIASFKVVPTDNQWFGVTYKEDKPLVQASIDELIKKGNYPEKLWN
;
A
#
# COMPACT_ATOMS: atom_id res chain seq x y z
N GLY A 1 15.41 4.66 4.42
CA GLY A 1 14.56 5.65 5.09
C GLY A 1 13.24 5.03 5.48
N ALA A 2 12.34 5.79 6.10
CA ALA A 2 10.99 5.34 6.44
C ALA A 2 10.06 5.43 5.22
N VAL A 3 9.10 4.51 5.13
CA VAL A 3 8.16 4.43 3.99
C VAL A 3 6.72 4.38 4.49
N SER A 4 5.78 4.81 3.64
CA SER A 4 4.34 4.65 3.90
C SER A 4 3.84 3.30 3.40
N ARG A 5 3.08 2.56 4.21
CA ARG A 5 2.46 1.28 3.85
C ARG A 5 1.09 1.14 4.51
N GLY A 6 0.10 0.69 3.74
CA GLY A 6 -1.17 0.22 4.27
C GLY A 6 -0.99 -1.16 4.90
N VAL A 7 -0.88 -1.24 6.22
CA VAL A 7 -0.75 -2.52 6.95
C VAL A 7 -2.10 -3.20 6.98
N CYS A 8 -2.15 -4.45 6.54
CA CYS A 8 -3.39 -5.20 6.38
C CYS A 8 -3.51 -6.33 7.42
N LYS A 9 -4.75 -6.63 7.84
CA LYS A 9 -5.12 -7.88 8.50
C LYS A 9 -6.09 -8.65 7.61
N THR A 10 -6.00 -9.97 7.68
CA THR A 10 -6.86 -10.87 6.92
C THR A 10 -7.52 -11.92 7.80
N ASP A 11 -8.71 -12.35 7.40
CA ASP A 11 -9.36 -13.53 7.97
C ASP A 11 -8.72 -14.84 7.48
N GLU A 12 -9.18 -15.98 8.01
CA GLU A 12 -8.71 -17.32 7.60
C GLU A 12 -9.02 -17.64 6.13
N ALA A 13 -10.03 -16.97 5.55
CA ALA A 13 -10.36 -17.08 4.15
C ALA A 13 -9.51 -16.15 3.26
N GLY A 14 -8.56 -15.39 3.82
CA GLY A 14 -7.69 -14.47 3.10
C GLY A 14 -8.40 -13.21 2.58
N ASN A 15 -9.50 -12.80 3.20
CA ASN A 15 -10.15 -11.53 2.93
C ASN A 15 -9.61 -10.45 3.86
N LEU A 16 -9.51 -9.22 3.36
CA LEU A 16 -9.11 -8.05 4.12
C LEU A 16 -10.16 -7.74 5.19
N THR A 17 -9.74 -7.71 6.46
CA THR A 17 -10.59 -7.32 7.60
C THR A 17 -10.24 -5.94 8.14
N GLU A 18 -8.99 -5.50 7.95
CA GLU A 18 -8.52 -4.20 8.42
C GLU A 18 -7.39 -3.72 7.50
N ILE A 19 -7.37 -2.42 7.19
CA ILE A 19 -6.23 -1.75 6.56
C ILE A 19 -5.99 -0.42 7.24
N VAL A 20 -4.74 -0.18 7.67
CA VAL A 20 -4.35 1.09 8.29
C VAL A 20 -3.11 1.63 7.60
N GLU A 21 -3.20 2.86 7.10
CA GLU A 21 -2.07 3.54 6.47
C GLU A 21 -1.06 3.98 7.54
N ARG A 22 0.14 3.40 7.51
CA ARG A 22 1.26 3.75 8.39
C ARG A 22 2.28 4.53 7.61
N THR A 23 2.52 5.79 7.98
CA THR A 23 3.37 6.72 7.20
C THR A 23 4.86 6.60 7.49
N LYS A 24 5.24 5.95 8.59
CA LYS A 24 6.64 5.78 9.02
C LYS A 24 6.95 4.33 9.35
N VAL A 25 7.13 3.50 8.33
CA VAL A 25 7.60 2.11 8.47
C VAL A 25 9.08 2.00 8.15
N TYR A 26 9.89 1.40 9.03
CA TYR A 26 11.32 1.22 8.82
C TYR A 26 11.86 -0.02 9.53
N LYS A 27 13.07 -0.46 9.15
CA LYS A 27 13.80 -1.53 9.83
C LYS A 27 14.60 -0.96 11.00
N LYS A 28 14.52 -1.62 12.15
CA LYS A 28 15.28 -1.30 13.36
C LYS A 28 15.67 -2.60 14.07
N ASP A 29 16.97 -2.75 14.35
CA ASP A 29 17.52 -3.89 15.11
C ASP A 29 17.08 -5.27 14.59
N GLY A 30 16.99 -5.42 13.26
CA GLY A 30 16.59 -6.67 12.61
C GLY A 30 15.08 -6.94 12.57
N THR A 31 14.25 -6.03 13.10
CA THR A 31 12.78 -6.09 13.06
C THR A 31 12.23 -4.97 12.18
N ILE A 32 10.99 -5.11 11.69
CA ILE A 32 10.25 -4.01 11.04
C ILE A 32 9.41 -3.32 12.10
N VAL A 33 9.44 -1.99 12.16
CA VAL A 33 8.61 -1.21 13.07
C VAL A 33 7.87 -0.13 12.29
N TYR A 34 6.69 0.28 12.79
CA TYR A 34 6.09 1.55 12.41
C TYR A 34 6.07 2.51 13.60
N GLU A 35 6.23 3.80 13.32
CA GLU A 35 6.15 4.88 14.32
C GLU A 35 4.83 5.63 14.16
N GLU A 36 4.09 5.77 15.25
CA GLU A 36 2.87 6.57 15.36
C GLU A 36 2.84 7.31 16.69
N ASP A 37 2.62 8.62 16.67
CA ASP A 37 2.63 9.49 17.86
C ASP A 37 3.89 9.36 18.74
N GLY A 38 5.03 9.07 18.11
CA GLY A 38 6.31 8.86 18.81
C GLY A 38 6.48 7.48 19.46
N ASN A 39 5.50 6.58 19.30
CA ASN A 39 5.58 5.20 19.75
C ASN A 39 5.93 4.27 18.59
N GLU A 40 6.90 3.40 18.80
CA GLU A 40 7.28 2.37 17.84
C GLU A 40 6.52 1.07 18.13
N THR A 41 5.90 0.49 17.12
CA THR A 41 5.21 -0.81 17.20
C THR A 41 5.84 -1.79 16.21
N PRO A 42 6.21 -3.02 16.65
CA PRO A 42 6.77 -4.03 15.75
C PRO A 42 5.74 -4.58 14.77
N LEU A 43 6.22 -4.96 13.58
CA LEU A 43 5.49 -5.69 12.55
C LEU A 43 6.27 -6.96 12.20
N ASP A 44 5.54 -8.06 12.06
CA ASP A 44 6.11 -9.30 11.53
C ASP A 44 6.50 -9.13 10.06
N PHE A 45 7.58 -9.81 9.64
CA PHE A 45 8.06 -9.76 8.26
C PHE A 45 7.03 -10.25 7.24
N ASP A 46 6.17 -11.17 7.65
CA ASP A 46 5.12 -11.76 6.82
C ASP A 46 3.81 -10.96 6.87
N THR A 47 3.78 -9.82 7.58
CA THR A 47 2.59 -8.96 7.65
C THR A 47 2.21 -8.48 6.25
N PRO A 48 0.99 -8.76 5.77
CA PRO A 48 0.55 -8.28 4.47
C PRO A 48 0.49 -6.74 4.46
N VAL A 49 1.00 -6.15 3.39
CA VAL A 49 0.92 -4.70 3.16
C VAL A 49 0.34 -4.40 1.79
N SER A 50 -0.49 -3.37 1.70
CA SER A 50 -0.95 -2.84 0.44
C SER A 50 0.16 -2.03 -0.22
N MET A 51 0.46 -2.40 -1.48
CA MET A 51 1.36 -1.66 -2.37
C MET A 51 0.58 -0.76 -3.33
N ASN A 52 -0.65 -0.39 -2.94
CA ASN A 52 -1.58 0.42 -3.72
C ASN A 52 -2.01 -0.23 -5.06
N PHE A 53 -2.07 -1.56 -5.10
CA PHE A 53 -2.65 -2.31 -6.21
C PHE A 53 -4.02 -2.84 -5.79
N TRP A 54 -5.07 -2.26 -6.37
CA TRP A 54 -6.45 -2.61 -6.05
C TRP A 54 -7.23 -3.00 -7.31
N GLY A 55 -8.13 -3.98 -7.15
CA GLY A 55 -9.17 -4.31 -8.12
C GLY A 55 -10.52 -3.87 -7.59
N PHE A 56 -11.18 -2.94 -8.28
CA PHE A 56 -12.54 -2.49 -7.95
C PHE A 56 -13.48 -2.70 -9.13
N THR A 57 -14.77 -2.85 -8.83
CA THR A 57 -15.82 -2.70 -9.84
C THR A 57 -16.15 -1.20 -10.00
N PRO A 58 -16.76 -0.78 -11.13
CA PRO A 58 -17.13 0.62 -11.34
C PRO A 58 -18.07 1.21 -10.27
N ALA A 59 -18.74 0.38 -9.47
CA ALA A 59 -19.59 0.85 -8.37
C ALA A 59 -18.83 1.68 -7.33
N VAL A 60 -17.50 1.48 -7.20
CA VAL A 60 -16.66 2.22 -6.26
C VAL A 60 -16.72 3.73 -6.49
N PHE A 61 -16.84 4.19 -7.74
CA PHE A 61 -16.77 5.63 -8.05
C PHE A 61 -17.85 6.44 -7.37
N LYS A 62 -19.09 5.92 -7.33
CA LYS A 62 -20.21 6.59 -6.65
C LYS A 62 -19.96 6.70 -5.15
N ILE A 63 -19.48 5.62 -4.54
CA ILE A 63 -19.17 5.56 -3.11
C ILE A 63 -18.04 6.54 -2.78
N THR A 64 -16.96 6.50 -3.58
CA THR A 64 -15.81 7.41 -3.42
C THR A 64 -16.21 8.87 -3.58
N GLU A 65 -17.11 9.20 -4.51
CA GLU A 65 -17.59 10.58 -4.69
C GLU A 65 -18.28 11.11 -3.42
N ASP A 66 -19.14 10.32 -2.79
CA ASP A 66 -19.85 10.72 -1.57
C ASP A 66 -18.90 10.83 -0.36
N LEU A 67 -17.94 9.91 -0.24
CA LEU A 67 -16.87 9.98 0.76
C LEU A 67 -16.00 11.23 0.56
N PHE A 68 -15.65 11.54 -0.68
CA PHE A 68 -14.81 12.68 -1.01
C PHE A 68 -15.49 14.01 -0.68
N LYS A 69 -16.79 14.15 -0.95
CA LYS A 69 -17.57 15.34 -0.56
C LYS A 69 -17.51 15.57 0.95
N THR A 70 -17.73 14.50 1.72
CA THR A 70 -17.67 14.56 3.19
C THR A 70 -16.28 14.96 3.66
N PHE A 71 -15.25 14.29 3.16
CA PHE A 71 -13.85 14.58 3.47
C PHE A 71 -13.48 16.04 3.18
N ALA A 72 -13.89 16.57 2.02
CA ALA A 72 -13.57 17.93 1.61
C ALA A 72 -14.20 18.98 2.53
N ILE A 73 -15.43 18.75 3.01
CA ILE A 73 -16.11 19.64 3.95
C ILE A 73 -15.40 19.63 5.31
N GLU A 74 -15.08 18.45 5.83
CA GLU A 74 -14.45 18.28 7.14
C GLU A 74 -13.00 18.79 7.20
N ASN A 75 -12.33 18.84 6.05
CA ASN A 75 -10.92 19.21 5.95
C ASN A 75 -10.68 20.51 5.18
N LYS A 76 -11.72 21.34 4.98
CA LYS A 76 -11.65 22.61 4.23
C LYS A 76 -10.53 23.57 4.67
N ASP A 77 -10.20 23.57 5.97
CA ASP A 77 -9.20 24.45 6.58
C ASP A 77 -7.85 23.74 6.81
N LYS A 78 -7.69 22.50 6.32
CA LYS A 78 -6.50 21.68 6.49
C LYS A 78 -5.75 21.54 5.16
N PRO A 79 -4.79 22.42 4.85
CA PRO A 79 -4.13 22.46 3.53
C PRO A 79 -3.25 21.24 3.22
N LYS A 80 -2.96 20.41 4.23
CA LYS A 80 -2.20 19.16 4.09
C LYS A 80 -3.06 17.90 4.17
N ALA A 81 -4.39 18.04 4.12
CA ALA A 81 -5.27 16.89 4.17
C ALA A 81 -5.18 16.08 2.87
N GLU A 82 -5.07 14.76 3.00
CA GLU A 82 -4.95 13.82 1.88
C GLU A 82 -6.08 12.79 1.94
N PHE A 83 -6.68 12.51 0.78
CA PHE A 83 -7.75 11.52 0.64
C PHE A 83 -7.21 10.24 0.02
N PHE A 84 -6.85 9.28 0.88
CA PHE A 84 -6.15 8.05 0.47
C PHE A 84 -7.11 6.95 0.02
N ILE A 85 -6.66 6.14 -0.96
CA ILE A 85 -7.38 4.94 -1.42
C ILE A 85 -7.66 3.94 -0.28
N PRO A 86 -6.69 3.65 0.63
CA PRO A 86 -6.95 2.83 1.82
C PRO A 86 -8.20 3.25 2.63
N LEU A 87 -8.54 4.53 2.72
CA LEU A 87 -9.73 4.99 3.43
C LEU A 87 -11.02 4.47 2.78
N ILE A 88 -11.02 4.34 1.44
CA ILE A 88 -12.14 3.76 0.69
C ILE A 88 -12.23 2.26 0.99
N GLY A 89 -11.09 1.55 0.95
CA GLY A 89 -11.02 0.12 1.28
C GLY A 89 -11.50 -0.16 2.71
N GLU A 90 -11.00 0.60 3.67
CA GLU A 90 -11.41 0.54 5.08
C GLU A 90 -12.91 0.80 5.25
N HIS A 91 -13.44 1.87 4.64
CA HIS A 91 -14.88 2.17 4.70
C HIS A 91 -15.71 1.01 4.15
N LEU A 92 -15.35 0.46 3.00
CA LEU A 92 -16.08 -0.61 2.35
C LEU A 92 -16.08 -1.92 3.15
N VAL A 93 -14.95 -2.25 3.78
CA VAL A 93 -14.83 -3.42 4.68
C VAL A 93 -15.67 -3.21 5.95
N ASN A 94 -15.50 -2.05 6.61
CA ASN A 94 -16.17 -1.76 7.89
C ASN A 94 -17.70 -1.62 7.77
N THR A 95 -18.20 -1.19 6.61
CA THR A 95 -19.64 -1.08 6.33
C THR A 95 -20.23 -2.34 5.72
N GLU A 96 -19.43 -3.39 5.53
CA GLU A 96 -19.83 -4.65 4.89
C GLU A 96 -20.43 -4.49 3.49
N ILE A 97 -20.16 -3.36 2.82
CA ILE A 97 -20.63 -3.08 1.44
C ILE A 97 -19.83 -3.90 0.43
N ALA A 98 -18.56 -4.19 0.72
CA ALA A 98 -17.72 -5.03 -0.13
C ALA A 98 -16.70 -5.84 0.69
N SER A 99 -16.32 -6.99 0.15
CA SER A 99 -15.22 -7.81 0.64
C SER A 99 -14.04 -7.75 -0.33
N PHE A 100 -12.81 -7.65 0.17
CA PHE A 100 -11.59 -7.70 -0.65
C PHE A 100 -10.84 -9.00 -0.41
N LYS A 101 -10.64 -9.80 -1.47
CA LYS A 101 -9.71 -10.92 -1.41
C LYS A 101 -8.28 -10.39 -1.50
N VAL A 102 -7.45 -10.72 -0.51
CA VAL A 102 -6.01 -10.45 -0.59
C VAL A 102 -5.38 -11.54 -1.44
N VAL A 103 -4.78 -11.12 -2.55
CA VAL A 103 -4.12 -12.02 -3.51
C VAL A 103 -2.61 -11.97 -3.25
N PRO A 104 -2.01 -13.03 -2.66
CA PRO A 104 -0.57 -13.07 -2.47
C PRO A 104 0.15 -13.17 -3.82
N THR A 105 1.39 -12.66 -3.86
CA THR A 105 2.27 -12.77 -5.03
C THR A 105 3.68 -13.12 -4.57
N ASP A 106 4.33 -14.02 -5.30
CA ASP A 106 5.75 -14.36 -5.08
C ASP A 106 6.68 -13.29 -5.70
N ASN A 107 6.13 -12.33 -6.43
CA ASN A 107 6.88 -11.24 -7.02
C ASN A 107 7.37 -10.28 -5.93
N GLN A 108 8.66 -9.98 -5.99
CA GLN A 108 9.26 -8.98 -5.12
C GLN A 108 8.96 -7.58 -5.65
N TRP A 109 8.37 -6.74 -4.81
CA TRP A 109 8.24 -5.33 -5.10
C TRP A 109 9.56 -4.61 -4.88
N PHE A 110 9.96 -3.79 -5.85
CA PHE A 110 11.06 -2.85 -5.74
C PHE A 110 10.70 -1.56 -6.45
N GLY A 111 11.20 -0.44 -5.93
CA GLY A 111 10.91 0.89 -6.44
C GLY A 111 11.91 1.90 -5.89
N VAL A 112 12.03 3.04 -6.57
CA VAL A 112 12.91 4.13 -6.15
C VAL A 112 12.12 5.00 -5.17
N THR A 113 12.33 4.82 -3.87
CA THR A 113 11.74 5.70 -2.84
C THR A 113 12.69 6.85 -2.53
N TYR A 114 13.98 6.54 -2.46
CA TYR A 114 15.07 7.50 -2.31
C TYR A 114 16.02 7.41 -3.49
N LYS A 115 16.83 8.45 -3.71
CA LYS A 115 17.80 8.50 -4.81
C LYS A 115 18.79 7.33 -4.74
N GLU A 116 19.12 6.90 -3.53
CA GLU A 116 20.04 5.82 -3.21
C GLU A 116 19.50 4.44 -3.60
N ASP A 117 18.18 4.30 -3.81
CA ASP A 117 17.56 3.04 -4.23
C ASP A 117 17.78 2.76 -5.73
N LYS A 118 18.16 3.78 -6.51
CA LYS A 118 18.32 3.66 -7.98
C LYS A 118 19.25 2.54 -8.42
N PRO A 119 20.47 2.37 -7.87
CA PRO A 119 21.37 1.30 -8.30
C PRO A 119 20.79 -0.11 -8.05
N LEU A 120 20.05 -0.28 -6.95
CA LEU A 120 19.39 -1.54 -6.63
C LEU A 120 18.28 -1.85 -7.64
N VAL A 121 17.40 -0.89 -7.91
CA VAL A 121 16.29 -1.04 -8.87
C VAL A 121 16.82 -1.35 -10.27
N GLN A 122 17.89 -0.67 -10.70
CA GLN A 122 18.51 -0.94 -11.99
C GLN A 122 19.09 -2.35 -12.06
N ALA A 123 19.81 -2.79 -11.02
CA ALA A 123 20.34 -4.16 -10.96
C ALA A 123 19.22 -5.22 -11.00
N SER A 124 18.11 -5.00 -10.30
CA SER A 124 16.94 -5.90 -10.34
C SER A 124 16.33 -6.00 -11.74
N ILE A 125 16.19 -4.88 -12.46
CA ILE A 125 15.68 -4.88 -13.84
C ILE A 125 16.67 -5.60 -14.78
N ASP A 126 17.96 -5.28 -14.68
CA ASP A 126 19.00 -5.92 -15.49
C ASP A 126 19.04 -7.43 -15.29
N GLU A 127 18.84 -7.91 -14.05
CA GLU A 127 18.76 -9.33 -13.75
C GLU A 127 17.52 -9.99 -14.39
N LEU A 128 16.36 -9.33 -14.34
CA LEU A 128 15.14 -9.83 -14.96
C LEU A 128 15.27 -9.92 -16.49
N ILE A 129 15.96 -8.97 -17.12
CA ILE A 129 16.27 -9.02 -18.55
C ILE A 129 17.25 -10.18 -18.85
N LYS A 130 18.33 -10.32 -18.07
CA LYS A 130 19.31 -11.41 -18.23
C LYS A 130 18.69 -12.80 -18.08
N LYS A 131 17.69 -12.96 -17.21
CA LYS A 131 16.92 -14.20 -17.03
C LYS A 131 15.89 -14.44 -18.14
N GLY A 132 15.69 -13.49 -19.05
CA GLY A 132 14.74 -13.59 -20.15
C GLY A 132 13.29 -13.35 -19.75
N ASN A 133 13.02 -12.82 -18.55
CA ASN A 133 11.66 -12.47 -18.12
C ASN A 133 11.10 -11.28 -18.92
N TYR A 134 11.98 -10.40 -19.41
CA TYR A 134 11.61 -9.23 -20.22
C TYR A 134 12.62 -9.02 -21.36
N PRO A 135 12.18 -8.40 -22.48
CA PRO A 135 13.09 -7.98 -23.53
C PRO A 135 13.94 -6.77 -23.08
N GLU A 136 15.08 -6.53 -23.74
CA GLU A 136 15.91 -5.35 -23.50
C GLU A 136 15.18 -4.03 -23.80
N LYS A 137 14.24 -4.05 -24.75
CA LYS A 137 13.39 -2.91 -25.11
C LYS A 137 11.93 -3.35 -25.07
N LEU A 138 11.16 -2.74 -24.18
CA LEU A 138 9.72 -2.96 -24.08
C LEU A 138 8.96 -2.29 -25.23
N TRP A 139 9.48 -1.18 -25.73
CA TRP A 139 8.85 -0.33 -26.74
C TRP A 139 9.90 0.07 -27.78
N ASN A 140 9.46 0.34 -29.02
CA ASN A 140 10.31 0.74 -30.14
C ASN A 140 10.47 2.26 -30.24
#